data_AF-A0A2P2L6W4-F1
#
_entry.id   AF-A0A2P2L6W4-F1
#
_cell.length_a   1.000
_cell.length_b   1.000
_cell.length_c   1.000
_cell.angle_alpha   90.00
_cell.angle_beta   90.00
_cell.angle_gamma   90.00
#
_symmetry.space_group_name_H-M   'P 1'
#
loop_
_entity.id
_entity.type
_entity.pdbx_description
1 polymer ?
#
loop_
_entity_poly.entity_id
_entity_poly.type
_entity_poly.pdbx_seq_one_letter_code
_entity_poly.pdbx_strand_id
1 'polypeptide(L)'
;MLEMDKLKIEQSSKGIPPVGWALANTICLAAGNQNDFMDPGGIQGPDFTLYVQVVITLAESLLSYLDSIGWTEMGNQDPQEPMGNVQLETESTCALKKSYLDLLSPVCQQWHLTKLLAITKADANVQGDGALSVRNMKNLGKLELLDIAYFYSGIIRIYSILNPMVGSLPVLNMLAFTPGYIVAQWEALENLIFPGKGCPSLGIGSSFHASRISGSRNNGVFEKKQKQPSKDGGNKWTNVLHKITGKPQAGADYMNLIDGQQSEHAEEEVSDVWDVECLRHGPQRASKDMACLLHLFCATYSHLLLVLDDVEFYEKQVPFTLERQRRIASVLNTLVYNGLAHGAGQHNRPLMDSAIGCLHLMYERDCRHQFCPPVLWLSPGRNSRPPIAVAARSCEFMLASAKSDETVPSIGSVITATPHVYPFEERVQMFRELINMDKVSRKMAGEVTGPGSRAFEIVVRRSHIVEDGFRQLNSLGSKLKGSIHVSFVSECGLPEAGLDYGGLSKEFLTDISKTVFSPV
;
A
#
# COMPACT_ATOMS: atom_id res chain seq x y z
N MET A 1 10.30 -39.33 48.95
CA MET A 1 9.20 -39.80 48.08
C MET A 1 7.97 -39.02 48.51
N LEU A 2 7.71 -37.87 47.88
CA LEU A 2 6.91 -37.72 46.65
C LEU A 2 5.42 -37.89 47.00
N GLU A 3 4.51 -36.93 46.88
CA GLU A 3 4.46 -35.67 46.15
C GLU A 3 3.59 -34.66 46.93
N MET A 4 4.07 -33.42 47.06
CA MET A 4 3.20 -32.27 47.25
C MET A 4 2.68 -31.89 45.87
N ASP A 5 1.44 -32.27 45.59
CA ASP A 5 0.72 -31.82 44.41
C ASP A 5 0.58 -30.30 44.45
N LYS A 6 1.46 -29.64 43.70
CA LYS A 6 1.31 -28.25 43.31
C LYS A 6 0.06 -28.17 42.45
N LEU A 7 -1.06 -27.82 43.08
CA LEU A 7 -2.18 -27.17 42.41
C LEU A 7 -1.61 -25.98 41.62
N LYS A 8 -1.37 -26.19 40.33
CA LYS A 8 -1.23 -25.15 39.32
C LYS A 8 -2.51 -24.33 39.39
N ILE A 9 -2.44 -23.21 40.09
CA ILE A 9 -3.38 -22.11 39.92
C ILE A 9 -3.08 -21.53 38.54
N GLU A 10 -3.70 -22.11 37.51
CA GLU A 10 -3.95 -21.44 36.24
C GLU A 10 -5.00 -20.34 36.49
N GLN A 11 -4.57 -19.24 37.09
CA GLN A 11 -5.31 -17.99 37.05
C GLN A 11 -4.71 -17.15 35.92
N SER A 12 -5.24 -17.33 34.72
CA SER A 12 -5.06 -16.41 33.59
C SER A 12 -5.85 -15.11 33.83
N SER A 13 -5.50 -14.34 34.86
CA SER A 13 -6.00 -12.97 34.96
C SER A 13 -5.30 -12.14 33.88
N LYS A 14 -6.00 -11.85 32.77
CA LYS A 14 -5.62 -10.89 31.72
C LYS A 14 -5.58 -9.45 32.29
N GLY A 15 -4.74 -9.21 33.29
CA GLY A 15 -4.51 -7.92 33.91
C GLY A 15 -3.29 -7.21 33.33
N ILE A 16 -3.22 -5.89 33.48
CA ILE A 16 -2.06 -5.11 33.03
C ILE A 16 -0.88 -5.37 33.99
N PRO A 17 0.29 -5.75 33.48
CA PRO A 17 1.45 -6.07 34.33
C PRO A 17 1.98 -4.83 35.06
N PRO A 18 2.76 -5.00 36.14
CA PRO A 18 3.36 -3.88 36.88
C PRO A 18 4.14 -2.90 36.00
N VAL A 19 4.83 -3.41 34.97
CA VAL A 19 5.56 -2.58 33.99
C VAL A 19 4.63 -1.66 33.20
N GLY A 20 3.40 -2.09 32.91
CA GLY A 20 2.38 -1.27 32.25
C GLY A 20 1.92 -0.13 33.15
N TRP A 21 1.67 -0.40 34.43
CA TRP A 21 1.32 0.65 35.40
C TRP A 21 2.47 1.63 35.65
N ALA A 22 3.72 1.14 35.67
CA ALA A 22 4.90 2.00 35.75
C ALA A 22 4.98 2.95 34.54
N LEU A 23 4.73 2.45 33.33
CA LEU A 23 4.67 3.25 32.10
C LEU A 23 3.62 4.37 32.21
N ALA A 24 2.39 4.02 32.58
CA ALA A 24 1.29 4.97 32.72
C ALA A 24 1.60 6.05 33.78
N ASN A 25 2.15 5.64 34.93
CA ASN A 25 2.54 6.56 35.99
C ASN A 25 3.65 7.52 35.54
N THR A 26 4.67 7.03 34.84
CA THR A 26 5.75 7.89 34.30
C THR A 26 5.19 8.94 33.33
N ILE A 27 4.26 8.56 32.45
CA ILE A 27 3.58 9.48 31.54
C ILE A 27 2.73 10.50 32.30
N CYS A 28 1.93 10.05 33.27
CA CYS A 28 1.09 10.92 34.09
C CYS A 28 1.92 11.91 34.92
N LEU A 29 3.06 11.50 35.48
CA LEU A 29 3.95 12.36 36.26
C LEU A 29 4.57 13.47 35.38
N ALA A 30 5.01 13.13 34.17
CA ALA A 30 5.52 14.11 33.22
C ALA A 30 4.42 15.09 32.74
N ALA A 31 3.17 14.62 32.62
CA ALA A 31 2.02 15.43 32.23
C ALA A 31 1.47 16.30 33.36
N GLY A 32 1.51 15.83 34.61
CA GLY A 32 0.98 16.52 35.79
C GLY A 32 1.75 17.78 36.19
N ASN A 33 2.95 17.98 35.65
CA ASN A 33 3.76 19.18 35.89
C ASN A 33 3.30 20.42 35.08
N GLN A 34 2.02 20.45 34.66
CA GLN A 34 1.38 21.45 33.80
C GLN A 34 1.55 22.91 34.23
N ASN A 35 1.91 23.18 35.48
CA ASN A 35 2.07 24.55 35.98
C ASN A 35 3.46 25.17 35.73
N ASP A 36 4.47 24.39 35.32
CA ASP A 36 5.78 24.93 34.87
C ASP A 36 5.76 25.34 33.38
N PHE A 37 4.58 25.44 32.77
CA PHE A 37 4.41 25.49 31.30
C PHE A 37 4.41 26.91 30.70
N MET A 38 4.60 27.97 31.50
CA MET A 38 4.59 29.36 31.04
C MET A 38 5.85 30.16 31.37
N ASP A 39 6.82 29.59 32.09
CA ASP A 39 8.05 30.29 32.43
C ASP A 39 9.28 29.53 31.87
N PRO A 40 10.04 30.11 30.92
CA PRO A 40 11.32 29.54 30.50
C PRO A 40 12.41 29.68 31.57
N GLY A 41 12.08 30.22 32.75
CA GLY A 41 12.99 30.47 33.85
C GLY A 41 12.37 30.15 35.21
N GLY A 42 12.03 28.88 35.46
CA GLY A 42 11.54 28.49 36.78
C GLY A 42 11.49 26.98 36.96
N ILE A 43 12.42 26.46 37.76
CA ILE A 43 12.54 25.07 38.26
C ILE A 43 12.83 24.05 37.16
N GLN A 44 13.93 23.31 37.32
CA GLN A 44 14.34 22.21 36.44
C GLN A 44 13.21 21.18 36.36
N GLY A 45 12.40 21.28 35.30
CA GLY A 45 11.49 20.22 34.91
C GLY A 45 12.24 18.90 34.71
N PRO A 46 11.54 17.75 34.69
CA PRO A 46 12.17 16.46 34.45
C PRO A 46 13.01 16.53 33.17
N ASP A 47 14.24 16.00 33.20
CA ASP A 47 15.07 15.84 32.01
C ASP A 47 14.26 15.04 30.98
N PHE A 48 13.75 15.73 29.96
CA PHE A 48 12.88 15.14 28.96
C PHE A 48 13.60 14.05 28.16
N THR A 49 14.93 14.09 28.11
CA THR A 49 15.76 13.01 27.56
C THR A 49 15.61 11.74 28.39
N LEU A 50 15.74 11.85 29.71
CA LEU A 50 15.52 10.73 30.64
C LEU A 50 14.07 10.25 30.61
N TYR A 51 13.10 11.15 30.54
CA TYR A 51 11.69 10.80 30.40
C TYR A 51 11.44 9.92 29.16
N VAL A 52 11.91 10.37 27.99
CA VAL A 52 11.73 9.63 26.73
C VAL A 52 12.43 8.26 26.80
N GLN A 53 13.67 8.20 27.28
CA GLN A 53 14.42 6.95 27.41
C GLN A 53 13.75 5.94 28.36
N VAL A 54 13.24 6.42 29.51
CA VAL A 54 12.50 5.57 30.47
C VAL A 54 11.22 5.05 29.83
N VAL A 55 10.45 5.90 29.14
CA VAL A 55 9.22 5.47 28.48
C VAL A 55 9.49 4.45 27.38
N ILE A 56 10.51 4.64 26.55
CA ILE A 56 10.92 3.66 25.53
C ILE A 56 11.21 2.31 26.18
N THR A 57 12.04 2.29 27.23
CA THR A 57 12.43 1.06 27.93
C THR A 57 11.23 0.32 28.53
N LEU A 58 10.31 1.06 29.16
CA LEU A 58 9.09 0.50 29.74
C LEU A 58 8.12 0.00 28.66
N ALA A 59 8.00 0.72 27.54
CA ALA A 59 7.17 0.33 26.41
C ALA A 59 7.67 -0.95 25.73
N GLU A 60 8.98 -1.07 25.49
CA GLU A 60 9.59 -2.29 24.93
C GLU A 60 9.40 -3.50 25.87
N SER A 61 9.55 -3.28 27.17
CA SER A 61 9.33 -4.31 28.19
C SER A 61 7.86 -4.76 28.24
N LEU A 62 6.93 -3.82 28.14
CA LEU A 62 5.50 -4.12 28.07
C LEU A 62 5.14 -4.88 26.78
N LEU A 63 5.64 -4.44 25.63
CA LEU A 63 5.41 -5.09 24.35
C LEU A 63 5.95 -6.52 24.34
N SER A 64 7.16 -6.74 24.87
CA SER A 64 7.74 -8.09 25.01
C SER A 64 6.89 -9.00 25.89
N TYR A 65 6.31 -8.45 26.97
CA TYR A 65 5.37 -9.19 27.80
C TYR A 65 4.06 -9.52 27.07
N LEU A 66 3.48 -8.56 26.35
CA LEU A 66 2.25 -8.76 25.58
C LEU A 66 2.42 -9.79 24.45
N ASP A 67 3.57 -9.77 23.77
CA ASP A 67 3.94 -10.75 22.75
C ASP A 67 4.06 -12.16 23.37
N SER A 68 4.63 -12.29 24.57
CA SER A 68 4.77 -13.59 25.25
C SER A 68 3.44 -14.25 25.67
N ILE A 69 2.36 -13.46 25.78
CA ILE A 69 1.02 -13.93 26.18
C ILE A 69 0.11 -14.12 24.96
N GLY A 70 0.57 -13.80 23.74
CA GLY A 70 -0.20 -13.99 22.51
C GLY A 70 -1.35 -13.00 22.32
N TRP A 71 -1.27 -11.79 22.91
CA TRP A 71 -2.29 -10.76 22.69
C TRP A 71 -2.31 -10.21 21.26
N THR A 72 -1.30 -10.52 20.47
CA THR A 72 -1.10 -10.09 19.08
C THR A 72 -1.91 -10.89 18.05
N GLU A 73 -2.46 -12.06 18.40
CA GLU A 73 -3.15 -12.95 17.44
C GLU A 73 -4.66 -12.66 17.29
N MET A 74 -5.26 -11.81 18.11
CA MET A 74 -6.72 -11.58 18.11
C MET A 74 -7.21 -10.46 17.17
N GLY A 75 -6.33 -9.77 16.43
CA GLY A 75 -6.66 -8.51 15.74
C GLY A 75 -7.12 -8.57 14.28
N ASN A 76 -6.98 -9.70 13.58
CA ASN A 76 -7.19 -9.77 12.12
C ASN A 76 -8.27 -10.79 11.73
N GLN A 77 -9.49 -10.65 12.24
CA GLN A 77 -10.66 -11.34 11.68
C GLN A 77 -11.56 -10.32 10.98
N ASP A 78 -11.70 -10.47 9.66
CA ASP A 78 -12.66 -9.71 8.85
C ASP A 78 -14.09 -9.84 9.43
N PRO A 79 -14.91 -8.77 9.40
CA PRO A 79 -16.26 -8.78 9.97
C PRO A 79 -17.30 -9.58 9.15
N GLN A 80 -16.88 -10.54 8.34
CA GLN A 80 -17.74 -11.16 7.33
C GLN A 80 -17.72 -12.70 7.30
N GLU A 81 -17.69 -13.39 8.44
CA GLU A 81 -18.15 -14.80 8.51
C GLU A 81 -18.86 -15.15 9.84
N PRO A 82 -19.89 -16.03 9.84
CA PRO A 82 -20.60 -16.42 11.04
C PRO A 82 -19.91 -17.58 11.78
N MET A 83 -19.56 -17.33 13.04
CA MET A 83 -19.40 -18.26 14.17
C MET A 83 -18.39 -19.42 14.06
N GLY A 84 -17.28 -19.24 14.79
CA GLY A 84 -16.41 -20.31 15.28
C GLY A 84 -15.35 -19.79 16.27
N ASN A 85 -15.71 -19.71 17.55
CA ASN A 85 -14.84 -19.44 18.71
C ASN A 85 -14.16 -18.04 18.79
N VAL A 86 -14.97 -16.97 18.81
CA VAL A 86 -14.52 -15.70 19.41
C VAL A 86 -14.53 -15.87 20.92
N GLN A 87 -13.35 -15.94 21.54
CA GLN A 87 -13.21 -15.95 22.98
C GLN A 87 -13.60 -14.56 23.51
N LEU A 88 -14.89 -14.40 23.85
CA LEU A 88 -15.48 -13.16 24.34
C LEU A 88 -14.67 -12.63 25.53
N GLU A 89 -13.95 -11.51 25.35
CA GLU A 89 -13.30 -10.84 26.47
C GLU A 89 -14.35 -10.41 27.49
N THR A 90 -14.10 -10.67 28.77
CA THR A 90 -15.02 -10.27 29.83
C THR A 90 -15.14 -8.74 29.88
N GLU A 91 -16.35 -8.22 30.13
CA GLU A 91 -16.63 -6.78 30.23
C GLU A 91 -15.68 -6.06 31.22
N SER A 92 -15.29 -6.75 32.30
CA SER A 92 -14.31 -6.25 33.27
C SER A 92 -12.91 -6.04 32.70
N THR A 93 -12.46 -6.92 31.80
CA THR A 93 -11.15 -6.79 31.13
C THR A 93 -11.17 -5.61 30.16
N CYS A 94 -12.27 -5.42 29.43
CA CYS A 94 -12.44 -4.28 28.53
C CYS A 94 -12.45 -2.94 29.30
N ALA A 95 -13.15 -2.89 30.44
CA ALA A 95 -13.17 -1.71 31.31
C ALA A 95 -11.77 -1.38 31.88
N LEU A 96 -10.99 -2.39 32.27
CA LEU A 96 -9.61 -2.21 32.74
C LEU A 96 -8.70 -1.65 31.63
N LYS A 97 -8.77 -2.21 30.42
CA LYS A 97 -7.99 -1.71 29.26
C LYS A 97 -8.34 -0.25 28.96
N LYS A 98 -9.63 0.10 28.96
CA LYS A 98 -10.09 1.47 28.73
C LYS A 98 -9.55 2.43 29.79
N SER A 99 -9.70 2.10 31.07
CA SER A 99 -9.19 2.90 32.20
C SER A 99 -7.67 3.12 32.12
N TYR A 100 -6.93 2.09 31.69
CA TYR A 100 -5.49 2.23 31.47
C TYR A 100 -5.14 3.15 30.30
N LEU A 101 -5.85 3.03 29.18
CA LEU A 101 -5.64 3.90 28.02
C LEU A 101 -5.98 5.36 28.34
N ASP A 102 -6.92 5.61 29.25
CA ASP A 102 -7.22 6.95 29.75
C ASP A 102 -6.02 7.56 30.50
N LEU A 103 -5.22 6.75 31.21
CA LEU A 103 -3.96 7.19 31.84
C LEU A 103 -2.87 7.52 30.81
N LEU A 104 -2.90 6.90 29.64
CA LEU A 104 -2.00 7.21 28.53
C LEU A 104 -2.49 8.40 27.69
N SER A 105 -3.68 8.94 27.95
CA SER A 105 -4.24 10.06 27.17
C SER A 105 -3.33 11.28 26.98
N PRO A 106 -2.38 11.65 27.88
CA PRO A 106 -1.47 12.77 27.64
C PRO A 106 -0.61 12.60 26.37
N VAL A 107 -0.18 11.38 26.03
CA VAL A 107 0.64 11.16 24.83
C VAL A 107 -0.16 11.31 23.54
N CYS A 108 -1.50 11.28 23.61
CA CYS A 108 -2.40 11.54 22.49
C CYS A 108 -2.68 13.03 22.28
N GLN A 109 -2.10 13.93 23.09
CA GLN A 109 -2.33 15.37 22.98
C GLN A 109 -1.22 16.05 22.19
N GLN A 110 -1.60 16.97 21.31
CA GLN A 110 -0.67 17.67 20.42
C GLN A 110 0.40 18.50 21.17
N TRP A 111 0.07 19.03 22.35
CA TRP A 111 1.02 19.78 23.16
C TRP A 111 2.23 18.91 23.57
N HIS A 112 2.02 17.60 23.78
CA HIS A 112 3.08 16.69 24.22
C HIS A 112 4.14 16.54 23.13
N LEU A 113 3.74 16.18 21.91
CA LEU A 113 4.65 16.08 20.78
C LEU A 113 5.30 17.43 20.46
N THR A 114 4.52 18.53 20.48
CA THR A 114 5.05 19.87 20.19
C THR A 114 6.17 20.27 21.16
N LYS A 115 6.03 19.92 22.45
CA LYS A 115 7.06 20.17 23.46
C LYS A 115 8.32 19.35 23.22
N LEU A 116 8.19 18.05 22.93
CA LEU A 116 9.33 17.20 22.59
C LEU A 116 10.09 17.75 21.37
N LEU A 117 9.36 18.15 20.31
CA LEU A 117 9.94 18.76 19.11
C LEU A 117 10.58 20.14 19.35
N ALA A 118 10.11 20.91 20.34
CA ALA A 118 10.72 22.18 20.70
C ALA A 118 12.08 21.98 21.37
N ILE A 119 12.20 20.95 22.23
CA ILE A 119 13.44 20.60 22.92
C ILE A 119 14.51 20.15 21.92
N THR A 120 14.16 19.29 20.97
CA THR A 120 15.11 18.84 19.93
C THR A 120 15.66 20.00 19.09
N LYS A 121 14.85 21.05 18.86
CA LYS A 121 15.26 22.27 18.15
C LYS A 121 16.12 23.20 19.02
N ALA A 122 15.82 23.32 20.31
CA ALA A 122 16.59 24.14 21.24
C ALA A 122 18.04 23.64 21.34
N ASP A 123 18.23 22.32 21.43
CA ASP A 123 19.56 21.70 21.51
C ASP A 123 20.37 21.79 20.21
N ALA A 124 19.70 21.95 19.05
CA ALA A 124 20.38 22.17 17.77
C ALA A 124 21.01 23.56 17.66
N ASN A 125 20.40 24.58 18.29
CA ASN A 125 20.87 25.97 18.22
C ASN A 125 22.08 26.25 19.13
N VAL A 126 22.28 25.45 20.19
CA VAL A 126 23.41 25.59 21.12
C VAL A 126 24.73 25.08 20.54
N GLN A 127 24.67 24.20 19.53
CA GLN A 127 25.82 23.47 18.99
C GLN A 127 26.56 24.21 17.84
N GLY A 128 26.16 25.44 17.53
CA GLY A 128 26.77 26.28 16.49
C GLY A 128 28.15 26.85 16.85
N ASP A 129 28.68 26.60 18.05
CA ASP A 129 29.97 27.13 18.48
C ASP A 129 30.87 26.03 19.09
N GLY A 130 31.94 25.73 18.36
CA GLY A 130 33.12 24.89 18.63
C GLY A 130 33.12 23.81 19.73
N ALA A 131 33.36 22.55 19.35
CA ALA A 131 34.60 21.81 19.66
C ALA A 131 34.50 20.30 19.34
N LEU A 132 35.47 19.80 18.58
CA LEU A 132 35.85 18.38 18.59
C LEU A 132 36.43 18.01 19.96
N SER A 133 36.04 16.86 20.54
CA SER A 133 36.95 15.81 21.02
C SER A 133 36.30 14.83 22.03
N VAL A 134 36.75 13.58 21.94
CA VAL A 134 36.66 12.43 22.88
C VAL A 134 35.34 11.66 22.96
N ARG A 135 35.26 10.61 22.12
CA ARG A 135 34.46 9.40 22.37
C ARG A 135 34.96 8.72 23.66
N ASN A 136 34.14 8.69 24.70
CA ASN A 136 33.87 7.56 25.59
C ASN A 136 33.11 8.02 26.85
N MET A 137 31.95 7.41 27.10
CA MET A 137 31.08 7.55 28.29
C MET A 137 30.60 8.97 28.61
N LYS A 138 29.65 9.51 27.81
CA LYS A 138 28.69 10.59 28.18
C LYS A 138 27.70 10.86 27.02
N ASN A 139 26.86 9.88 26.66
CA ASN A 139 25.74 10.10 25.72
C ASN A 139 24.42 10.27 26.51
N LEU A 140 24.43 11.11 27.53
CA LEU A 140 23.25 11.47 28.31
C LEU A 140 23.07 12.98 28.14
N GLY A 141 22.51 13.45 27.02
CA GLY A 141 22.40 14.90 26.86
C GLY A 141 21.83 15.49 25.57
N LYS A 142 21.25 14.72 24.64
CA LYS A 142 20.49 15.32 23.54
C LYS A 142 19.33 14.43 23.15
N LEU A 143 18.13 15.03 23.11
CA LEU A 143 16.95 14.38 22.58
C LEU A 143 16.94 14.54 21.06
N GLU A 144 16.88 13.43 20.32
CA GLU A 144 16.82 13.44 18.86
C GLU A 144 15.40 13.11 18.35
N LEU A 145 15.12 13.44 17.08
CA LEU A 145 13.86 13.06 16.44
C LEU A 145 13.68 11.52 16.41
N LEU A 146 14.80 10.79 16.34
CA LEU A 146 14.81 9.34 16.39
C LEU A 146 14.31 8.80 17.74
N ASP A 147 14.67 9.42 18.86
CA ASP A 147 14.16 9.05 20.18
C ASP A 147 12.64 9.25 20.27
N ILE A 148 12.13 10.36 19.72
CA ILE A 148 10.69 10.63 19.61
C ILE A 148 10.01 9.57 18.74
N ALA A 149 10.67 9.13 17.67
CA ALA A 149 10.14 8.08 16.80
C ALA A 149 10.04 6.72 17.53
N TYR A 150 11.07 6.33 18.28
CA TYR A 150 11.03 5.12 19.12
C TYR A 150 9.92 5.20 20.17
N PHE A 151 9.79 6.34 20.83
CA PHE A 151 8.72 6.60 21.80
C PHE A 151 7.34 6.33 21.18
N TYR A 152 7.01 7.01 20.08
CA TYR A 152 5.67 6.91 19.49
C TYR A 152 5.43 5.60 18.74
N SER A 153 6.46 4.95 18.20
CA SER A 153 6.37 3.60 17.64
C SER A 153 5.95 2.58 18.70
N GLY A 154 6.53 2.67 19.91
CA GLY A 154 6.11 1.86 21.05
C GLY A 154 4.67 2.12 21.46
N ILE A 155 4.29 3.39 21.60
CA ILE A 155 2.94 3.80 22.00
C ILE A 155 1.88 3.33 20.99
N ILE A 156 2.09 3.49 19.67
CA ILE A 156 1.15 3.02 18.64
C ILE A 156 0.92 1.52 18.78
N ARG A 157 1.99 0.72 18.95
CA ARG A 157 1.88 -0.74 19.10
C ARG A 157 1.10 -1.12 20.36
N ILE A 158 1.34 -0.42 21.48
CA ILE A 158 0.59 -0.63 22.73
C ILE A 158 -0.90 -0.32 22.52
N TYR A 159 -1.23 0.81 21.89
CA TYR A 159 -2.62 1.18 21.61
C TYR A 159 -3.29 0.17 20.66
N SER A 160 -2.61 -0.29 19.61
CA SER A 160 -3.15 -1.29 18.69
C SER A 160 -3.50 -2.61 19.39
N ILE A 161 -2.74 -3.02 20.41
CA ILE A 161 -3.00 -4.26 21.16
C ILE A 161 -4.09 -4.05 22.23
N LEU A 162 -4.07 -2.92 22.93
CA LEU A 162 -4.96 -2.68 24.08
C LEU A 162 -6.32 -2.08 23.70
N ASN A 163 -6.46 -1.52 22.49
CA ASN A 163 -7.67 -0.86 22.02
C ASN A 163 -8.23 -1.57 20.76
N PRO A 164 -8.91 -2.72 20.89
CA PRO A 164 -9.35 -3.49 19.72
C PRO A 164 -10.38 -2.75 18.85
N MET A 165 -11.13 -1.79 19.40
CA MET A 165 -12.21 -1.10 18.67
C MET A 165 -11.72 0.09 17.86
N VAL A 166 -10.81 0.90 18.42
CA VAL A 166 -10.35 2.16 17.81
C VAL A 166 -8.87 2.09 17.43
N GLY A 167 -8.14 1.07 17.90
CA GLY A 167 -6.73 0.88 17.64
C GLY A 167 -5.87 2.04 18.14
N SER A 168 -4.85 2.36 17.35
CA SER A 168 -3.92 3.47 17.57
C SER A 168 -4.40 4.82 17.00
N LEU A 169 -5.66 4.91 16.55
CA LEU A 169 -6.23 6.11 15.93
C LEU A 169 -6.01 7.41 16.73
N PRO A 170 -6.16 7.47 18.08
CA PRO A 170 -5.95 8.72 18.81
C PRO A 170 -4.52 9.23 18.71
N VAL A 171 -3.55 8.32 18.74
CA VAL A 171 -2.12 8.63 18.62
C VAL A 171 -1.81 9.04 17.18
N LEU A 172 -2.27 8.26 16.19
CA LEU A 172 -2.08 8.56 14.77
C LEU A 172 -2.67 9.91 14.38
N ASN A 173 -3.85 10.25 14.92
CA ASN A 173 -4.48 11.54 14.71
C ASN A 173 -3.59 12.69 15.23
N MET A 174 -3.08 12.56 16.45
CA MET A 174 -2.16 13.55 17.02
C MET A 174 -0.88 13.69 16.18
N LEU A 175 -0.28 12.58 15.76
CA LEU A 175 0.95 12.58 14.95
C LEU A 175 0.73 13.22 13.57
N ALA A 176 -0.36 12.88 12.89
CA ALA A 176 -0.65 13.33 11.54
C ALA A 176 -0.93 14.84 11.48
N PHE A 177 -1.63 15.38 12.48
CA PHE A 177 -2.06 16.79 12.51
C PHE A 177 -1.13 17.71 13.31
N THR A 178 -0.02 17.20 13.85
CA THR A 178 1.01 18.07 14.45
C THR A 178 1.85 18.73 13.35
N PRO A 179 1.84 20.08 13.22
CA PRO A 179 2.47 20.78 12.11
C PRO A 179 3.96 20.46 11.96
N GLY A 180 4.37 20.11 10.74
CA GLY A 180 5.77 19.86 10.38
C GLY A 180 6.34 18.54 10.88
N TYR A 181 5.64 17.79 11.74
CA TYR A 181 6.15 16.51 12.26
C TYR A 181 6.34 15.47 11.16
N ILE A 182 5.32 15.25 10.33
CA ILE A 182 5.38 14.26 9.25
C ILE A 182 6.46 14.61 8.21
N VAL A 183 6.68 15.91 7.97
CA VAL A 183 7.73 16.41 7.07
C VAL A 183 9.11 16.14 7.67
N ALA A 184 9.31 16.43 8.96
CA ALA A 184 10.55 16.15 9.66
C ALA A 184 10.85 14.64 9.73
N GLN A 185 9.83 13.80 9.91
CA GLN A 185 9.94 12.34 9.87
C GLN A 185 10.42 11.86 8.49
N TRP A 186 9.81 12.38 7.41
CA TRP A 186 10.26 12.06 6.06
C TRP A 186 11.69 12.54 5.79
N GLU A 187 12.07 13.74 6.24
CA GLU A 187 13.43 14.27 6.02
C GLU A 187 14.49 13.44 6.74
N ALA A 188 14.21 12.96 7.97
CA ALA A 188 15.09 12.02 8.66
C ALA A 188 15.22 10.69 7.91
N LEU A 189 14.11 10.15 7.38
CA LEU A 189 14.12 8.95 6.54
C LEU A 189 14.89 9.15 5.25
N GLU A 190 14.65 10.26 4.56
CA GLU A 190 15.28 10.59 3.29
C GLU A 190 16.81 10.68 3.45
N ASN A 191 17.29 11.26 4.55
CA ASN A 191 18.73 11.30 4.87
C ASN A 191 19.34 9.92 5.14
N LEU A 192 18.59 9.00 5.73
CA LEU A 192 19.05 7.63 5.98
C LEU A 192 19.04 6.77 4.72
N ILE A 193 18.05 6.96 3.84
CA ILE A 193 17.89 6.20 2.60
C ILE A 193 18.83 6.73 1.50
N PHE A 194 19.04 8.04 1.45
CA PHE A 194 19.85 8.72 0.45
C PHE A 194 21.00 9.53 1.10
N PRO A 195 21.98 8.87 1.75
CA PRO A 195 23.09 9.57 2.41
C PRO A 195 23.96 10.29 1.37
N GLY A 196 24.14 11.60 1.54
CA GLY A 196 24.74 12.49 0.56
C GLY A 196 26.14 12.07 0.07
N LYS A 197 26.23 11.61 -1.18
CA LYS A 197 27.14 12.27 -2.13
C LYS A 197 26.39 13.48 -2.65
N GLY A 198 27.05 14.64 -2.70
CA GLY A 198 26.47 15.88 -3.22
C GLY A 198 25.63 15.58 -4.45
N CYS A 199 24.33 15.83 -4.36
CA CYS A 199 23.43 15.68 -5.48
C CYS A 199 23.95 16.66 -6.54
N PRO A 200 24.50 16.24 -7.71
CA PRO A 200 24.15 17.03 -8.86
C PRO A 200 22.62 16.95 -8.86
N SER A 201 21.95 18.09 -8.83
CA SER A 201 20.56 18.20 -9.23
C SER A 201 20.23 17.04 -10.16
N LEU A 202 19.36 16.11 -9.76
CA LEU A 202 18.83 15.14 -10.71
C LEU A 202 18.35 16.01 -11.87
N GLY A 203 19.05 15.93 -13.00
CA GLY A 203 18.86 16.80 -14.15
C GLY A 203 17.57 16.45 -14.84
N ILE A 204 16.44 16.67 -14.18
CA ILE A 204 15.12 16.74 -14.79
C ILE A 204 14.91 18.21 -15.13
N GLY A 205 15.76 18.71 -16.02
CA GLY A 205 15.83 20.10 -16.41
C GLY A 205 16.68 20.26 -17.66
N SER A 206 16.02 20.38 -18.81
CA SER A 206 16.55 20.72 -20.13
C SER A 206 17.17 19.59 -20.98
N SER A 207 16.31 18.92 -21.77
CA SER A 207 16.68 18.52 -23.13
C SER A 207 15.47 18.55 -24.09
N PHE A 208 14.66 19.61 -24.02
CA PHE A 208 13.94 20.04 -25.22
C PHE A 208 14.93 20.77 -26.13
N HIS A 209 15.54 20.04 -27.06
CA HIS A 209 16.31 20.61 -28.16
C HIS A 209 15.33 21.38 -29.08
N ALA A 210 15.13 22.66 -28.81
CA ALA A 210 14.84 23.63 -29.85
C ALA A 210 16.19 24.00 -30.48
N SER A 211 16.42 23.51 -31.70
CA SER A 211 17.56 23.86 -32.53
C SER A 211 17.63 25.38 -32.75
N ARG A 212 18.70 26.02 -32.29
CA ARG A 212 19.20 27.24 -32.93
C ARG A 212 20.71 27.21 -33.06
N ILE A 213 21.08 27.14 -34.33
CA ILE A 213 22.40 27.34 -34.91
C ILE A 213 22.94 28.71 -34.46
N SER A 214 24.18 28.70 -33.98
CA SER A 214 25.00 29.90 -33.77
C SER A 214 25.76 30.21 -35.06
N GLY A 215 25.68 31.46 -35.53
CA GLY A 215 26.51 31.95 -36.63
C GLY A 215 26.21 33.38 -37.08
N SER A 216 27.01 34.33 -36.59
CA SER A 216 27.43 35.59 -37.25
C SER A 216 26.46 36.80 -37.33
N ARG A 217 26.70 37.76 -36.44
CA ARG A 217 26.99 39.20 -36.68
C ARG A 217 26.45 39.84 -37.98
N ASN A 218 25.48 40.77 -37.88
CA ASN A 218 25.56 42.15 -38.41
C ASN A 218 24.32 43.03 -38.13
N ASN A 219 24.56 44.34 -38.13
CA ASN A 219 23.69 45.50 -37.87
C ASN A 219 22.33 45.54 -38.60
N GLY A 220 21.33 46.21 -37.99
CA GLY A 220 20.26 46.91 -38.73
C GLY A 220 18.87 47.02 -38.05
N VAL A 221 18.63 48.14 -37.36
CA VAL A 221 17.51 49.11 -37.53
C VAL A 221 16.08 48.61 -37.90
N PHE A 222 15.08 48.98 -37.05
CA PHE A 222 13.63 49.23 -37.26
C PHE A 222 12.79 48.09 -37.94
N GLU A 223 11.49 47.83 -37.73
CA GLU A 223 10.31 48.63 -37.37
C GLU A 223 9.07 47.75 -37.02
N LYS A 224 7.98 48.40 -36.59
CA LYS A 224 6.63 47.95 -36.16
C LYS A 224 5.88 46.97 -37.09
N LYS A 225 4.99 46.13 -36.51
CA LYS A 225 3.50 46.29 -36.61
C LYS A 225 2.67 45.23 -35.87
N GLN A 226 1.63 45.72 -35.21
CA GLN A 226 0.44 45.01 -34.70
C GLN A 226 -0.39 44.34 -35.81
N LYS A 227 -1.16 43.30 -35.43
CA LYS A 227 -2.63 43.25 -35.62
C LYS A 227 -3.26 42.06 -34.85
N GLN A 228 -4.31 42.35 -34.08
CA GLN A 228 -5.29 41.40 -33.50
C GLN A 228 -6.49 41.18 -34.49
N PRO A 229 -7.70 40.71 -34.08
CA PRO A 229 -8.14 39.31 -33.89
C PRO A 229 -9.51 39.00 -34.59
N SER A 230 -9.97 37.74 -34.60
CA SER A 230 -11.40 37.33 -34.71
C SER A 230 -11.51 35.80 -34.53
N LYS A 231 -12.15 35.21 -33.52
CA LYS A 231 -13.57 35.09 -33.09
C LYS A 231 -14.37 33.99 -33.83
N ASP A 232 -15.07 33.17 -33.03
CA ASP A 232 -16.03 32.07 -33.29
C ASP A 232 -15.48 30.76 -33.91
N GLY A 233 -15.92 29.55 -33.55
CA GLY A 233 -16.95 29.09 -32.61
C GLY A 233 -17.18 27.57 -32.81
N GLY A 234 -17.56 26.87 -31.72
CA GLY A 234 -18.44 25.68 -31.69
C GLY A 234 -18.15 24.41 -32.52
N ASN A 235 -17.88 23.32 -31.77
CA ASN A 235 -18.39 21.95 -31.96
C ASN A 235 -17.84 21.09 -33.12
N LYS A 236 -17.23 19.94 -32.78
CA LYS A 236 -17.57 18.57 -33.27
C LYS A 236 -16.47 17.55 -32.95
N TRP A 237 -16.64 16.83 -31.84
CA TRP A 237 -16.03 15.53 -31.59
C TRP A 237 -16.88 14.44 -32.24
N THR A 238 -16.53 13.99 -33.45
CA THR A 238 -16.96 12.72 -34.04
C THR A 238 -16.07 12.46 -35.25
N ASN A 239 -15.17 11.46 -35.18
CA ASN A 239 -14.68 10.64 -36.32
C ASN A 239 -13.34 9.96 -36.00
N VAL A 240 -13.31 8.95 -35.12
CA VAL A 240 -12.27 7.91 -35.16
C VAL A 240 -12.86 6.62 -34.60
N LEU A 241 -13.46 5.77 -35.45
CA LEU A 241 -13.65 4.33 -35.17
C LEU A 241 -14.14 3.63 -36.45
N HIS A 242 -13.26 3.42 -37.43
CA HIS A 242 -13.42 2.39 -38.46
C HIS A 242 -12.06 2.09 -39.11
N LYS A 243 -11.34 1.08 -38.60
CA LYS A 243 -10.33 0.30 -39.35
C LYS A 243 -9.79 -0.90 -38.55
N ILE A 244 -10.67 -1.79 -38.10
CA ILE A 244 -10.29 -3.15 -37.69
C ILE A 244 -11.27 -4.14 -38.33
N THR A 245 -11.00 -4.52 -39.57
CA THR A 245 -11.54 -5.75 -40.18
C THR A 245 -10.61 -6.18 -41.31
N GLY A 246 -9.95 -7.33 -41.15
CA GLY A 246 -9.17 -7.98 -42.21
C GLY A 246 -8.48 -9.24 -41.67
N LYS A 247 -9.12 -10.39 -41.84
CA LYS A 247 -8.59 -11.74 -41.56
C LYS A 247 -7.75 -12.26 -42.77
N PRO A 248 -6.99 -13.36 -42.61
CA PRO A 248 -5.72 -13.63 -43.30
C PRO A 248 -5.83 -14.56 -44.52
N GLN A 249 -4.78 -14.62 -45.36
CA GLN A 249 -4.54 -15.73 -46.28
C GLN A 249 -3.04 -16.01 -46.49
N ALA A 250 -2.75 -17.26 -46.77
CA ALA A 250 -1.50 -17.98 -46.60
C ALA A 250 -0.55 -18.02 -47.81
N GLY A 251 0.72 -18.31 -47.54
CA GLY A 251 1.57 -19.22 -48.35
C GLY A 251 2.66 -18.58 -49.23
N ALA A 252 3.95 -18.81 -48.89
CA ALA A 252 5.02 -19.37 -49.75
C ALA A 252 6.44 -18.91 -49.33
N ASP A 253 7.19 -19.86 -48.75
CA ASP A 253 8.58 -20.28 -49.03
C ASP A 253 9.81 -19.32 -49.06
N TYR A 254 10.70 -19.58 -48.09
CA TYR A 254 12.14 -19.90 -48.21
C TYR A 254 13.10 -19.03 -49.06
N MET A 255 13.98 -18.25 -48.39
CA MET A 255 15.45 -18.48 -48.22
C MET A 255 16.27 -17.19 -48.07
N ASN A 256 17.30 -17.27 -47.20
CA ASN A 256 18.56 -16.49 -47.16
C ASN A 256 18.49 -15.03 -46.66
N LEU A 257 19.38 -14.49 -45.83
CA LEU A 257 20.70 -14.86 -45.32
C LEU A 257 20.98 -14.03 -44.03
N ILE A 258 21.83 -14.59 -43.17
CA ILE A 258 22.48 -13.93 -42.03
C ILE A 258 23.37 -12.79 -42.54
N ASP A 259 23.26 -11.59 -41.96
CA ASP A 259 24.35 -10.86 -41.24
C ASP A 259 23.98 -9.38 -41.02
N GLY A 260 24.36 -8.80 -39.87
CA GLY A 260 24.24 -7.37 -39.59
C GLY A 260 23.65 -7.01 -38.21
N GLN A 261 24.43 -7.19 -37.14
CA GLN A 261 24.22 -6.51 -35.86
C GLN A 261 24.45 -4.99 -35.95
N GLN A 262 23.88 -4.27 -34.96
CA GLN A 262 24.01 -2.85 -34.56
C GLN A 262 22.89 -1.98 -35.15
N SER A 263 21.95 -1.42 -34.37
CA SER A 263 22.14 -0.67 -33.13
C SER A 263 20.79 -0.53 -32.36
N GLU A 264 20.64 -1.25 -31.24
CA GLU A 264 19.63 -0.96 -30.19
C GLU A 264 20.32 -1.00 -28.82
N HIS A 265 21.41 -0.23 -28.67
CA HIS A 265 22.06 0.00 -27.38
C HIS A 265 22.16 1.49 -27.14
N ALA A 266 21.05 2.11 -26.71
CA ALA A 266 21.08 3.47 -26.16
C ALA A 266 19.91 3.83 -25.21
N GLU A 267 18.85 3.01 -25.10
CA GLU A 267 17.68 3.37 -24.26
C GLU A 267 17.52 2.55 -22.97
N GLU A 268 18.31 1.49 -22.74
CA GLU A 268 18.11 0.61 -21.57
C GLU A 268 18.78 1.04 -20.27
N GLU A 269 19.75 1.98 -20.29
CA GLU A 269 20.59 2.31 -19.12
C GLU A 269 19.99 3.36 -18.15
N VAL A 270 18.92 4.09 -18.51
CA VAL A 270 18.36 5.17 -17.65
C VAL A 270 17.31 4.65 -16.63
N SER A 271 17.10 3.34 -16.56
CA SER A 271 15.85 2.78 -16.01
C SER A 271 15.91 2.21 -14.57
N ASP A 272 17.06 2.26 -13.87
CA ASP A 272 17.16 1.84 -12.45
C ASP A 272 16.89 3.00 -11.47
N VAL A 273 16.38 4.14 -11.96
CA VAL A 273 16.24 5.40 -11.20
C VAL A 273 15.25 5.30 -10.04
N TRP A 274 14.27 4.41 -10.11
CA TRP A 274 13.20 4.29 -9.12
C TRP A 274 13.31 3.05 -8.22
N ASP A 275 14.35 2.23 -8.39
CA ASP A 275 14.62 1.12 -7.45
C ASP A 275 15.54 1.62 -6.33
N VAL A 276 15.07 1.53 -5.09
CA VAL A 276 15.80 2.05 -3.94
C VAL A 276 16.76 0.98 -3.40
N GLU A 277 18.04 1.10 -3.76
CA GLU A 277 19.09 0.11 -3.45
C GLU A 277 19.14 -0.29 -1.96
N CYS A 278 18.96 0.66 -1.04
CA CYS A 278 18.95 0.39 0.41
C CYS A 278 17.84 -0.58 0.85
N LEU A 279 16.77 -0.73 0.07
CA LEU A 279 15.57 -1.51 0.39
C LEU A 279 15.36 -2.69 -0.56
N ARG A 280 16.30 -2.95 -1.49
CA ARG A 280 16.24 -4.05 -2.47
C ARG A 280 16.19 -5.44 -1.81
N HIS A 281 16.68 -5.57 -0.58
CA HIS A 281 16.60 -6.80 0.21
C HIS A 281 15.48 -6.79 1.25
N GLY A 282 14.50 -5.88 1.11
CA GLY A 282 13.38 -5.76 2.02
C GLY A 282 13.75 -5.19 3.40
N PRO A 283 12.86 -5.32 4.41
CA PRO A 283 13.09 -4.80 5.75
C PRO A 283 14.20 -5.53 6.52
N GLN A 284 14.75 -6.64 6.01
CA GLN A 284 15.76 -7.46 6.68
C GLN A 284 17.13 -6.77 6.77
N ARG A 285 17.47 -5.90 5.81
CA ARG A 285 18.73 -5.13 5.81
C ARG A 285 18.57 -3.71 6.36
N ALA A 286 17.33 -3.25 6.56
CA ALA A 286 17.07 -1.96 7.19
C ALA A 286 17.62 -1.94 8.62
N SER A 287 18.26 -0.84 9.02
CA SER A 287 18.63 -0.65 10.43
C SER A 287 17.37 -0.61 11.30
N LYS A 288 17.50 -0.91 12.60
CA LYS A 288 16.38 -0.78 13.54
C LYS A 288 15.77 0.63 13.52
N ASP A 289 16.64 1.64 13.40
CA ASP A 289 16.26 3.05 13.30
C ASP A 289 15.42 3.31 12.04
N MET A 290 15.87 2.84 10.88
CA MET A 290 15.15 2.99 9.62
C MET A 290 13.81 2.25 9.65
N ALA A 291 13.77 1.02 10.17
CA ALA A 291 12.54 0.25 10.30
C ALA A 291 11.53 0.95 11.24
N CYS A 292 12.00 1.51 12.35
CA CYS A 292 11.16 2.27 13.28
C CYS A 292 10.56 3.52 12.63
N LEU A 293 11.40 4.31 11.95
CA LEU A 293 10.97 5.53 11.26
C LEU A 293 10.01 5.20 10.11
N LEU A 294 10.30 4.16 9.32
CA LEU A 294 9.42 3.72 8.23
C LEU A 294 8.06 3.29 8.75
N HIS A 295 8.01 2.50 9.83
CA HIS A 295 6.77 2.05 10.43
C HIS A 295 5.92 3.25 10.88
N LEU A 296 6.53 4.15 11.65
CA LEU A 296 5.85 5.33 12.18
C LEU A 296 5.38 6.27 11.07
N PHE A 297 6.22 6.51 10.06
CA PHE A 297 5.89 7.32 8.90
C PHE A 297 4.74 6.70 8.10
N CYS A 298 4.79 5.41 7.79
CA CYS A 298 3.74 4.74 7.02
C CYS A 298 2.40 4.78 7.75
N ALA A 299 2.39 4.48 9.06
CA ALA A 299 1.17 4.51 9.86
C ALA A 299 0.58 5.94 9.94
N THR A 300 1.43 6.94 10.19
CA THR A 300 1.01 8.35 10.30
C THR A 300 0.56 8.91 8.95
N TYR A 301 1.31 8.64 7.87
CA TYR A 301 0.98 9.15 6.54
C TYR A 301 -0.25 8.49 5.95
N SER A 302 -0.46 7.19 6.19
CA SER A 302 -1.72 6.52 5.80
C SER A 302 -2.92 7.20 6.44
N HIS A 303 -2.86 7.49 7.75
CA HIS A 303 -3.91 8.22 8.45
C HIS A 303 -4.15 9.61 7.85
N LEU A 304 -3.08 10.34 7.53
CA LEU A 304 -3.18 11.65 6.88
C LEU A 304 -3.79 11.55 5.47
N LEU A 305 -3.38 10.56 4.67
CA LEU A 305 -3.85 10.33 3.30
C LEU A 305 -5.34 10.01 3.24
N LEU A 306 -5.93 9.45 4.30
CA LEU A 306 -7.39 9.22 4.37
C LEU A 306 -8.18 10.52 4.53
N VAL A 307 -7.58 11.55 5.13
CA VAL A 307 -8.24 12.82 5.43
C VAL A 307 -7.93 13.90 4.38
N LEU A 308 -6.75 13.86 3.76
CA LEU A 308 -6.35 14.82 2.74
C LEU A 308 -7.30 14.80 1.54
N ASP A 309 -7.77 15.96 1.11
CA ASP A 309 -8.54 16.07 -0.13
C ASP A 309 -7.61 16.14 -1.37
N ASP A 310 -8.21 16.03 -2.56
CA ASP A 310 -7.46 16.05 -3.82
C ASP A 310 -6.87 17.45 -4.12
N VAL A 311 -7.46 18.54 -3.64
CA VAL A 311 -6.94 19.90 -3.83
C VAL A 311 -5.67 20.10 -3.01
N GLU A 312 -5.67 19.67 -1.75
CA GLU A 312 -4.52 19.73 -0.84
C GLU A 312 -3.36 18.88 -1.36
N PHE A 313 -3.68 17.70 -1.90
CA PHE A 313 -2.69 16.77 -2.42
C PHE A 313 -2.09 17.18 -3.77
N TYR A 314 -2.93 17.48 -4.77
CA TYR A 314 -2.49 17.72 -6.15
C TYR A 314 -2.17 19.18 -6.45
N GLU A 315 -2.97 20.12 -5.92
CA GLU A 315 -2.84 21.55 -6.24
C GLU A 315 -1.97 22.28 -5.24
N LYS A 316 -2.33 22.22 -3.94
CA LYS A 316 -1.56 22.88 -2.88
C LYS A 316 -0.26 22.15 -2.56
N GLN A 317 -0.23 20.83 -2.81
CA GLN A 317 0.90 19.93 -2.53
C GLN A 317 1.40 20.03 -1.09
N VAL A 318 0.46 19.94 -0.15
CA VAL A 318 0.74 19.95 1.29
C VAL A 318 0.36 18.58 1.90
N PRO A 319 1.20 18.01 2.78
CA PRO A 319 2.47 18.55 3.27
C PRO A 319 3.66 18.31 2.31
N PHE A 320 3.48 17.54 1.23
CA PHE A 320 4.57 17.13 0.33
C PHE A 320 4.33 17.57 -1.12
N THR A 321 5.40 18.06 -1.77
CA THR A 321 5.43 18.28 -3.22
C THR A 321 5.23 16.97 -3.97
N LEU A 322 4.67 17.01 -5.19
CA LEU A 322 4.52 15.80 -6.02
C LEU A 322 5.86 15.09 -6.28
N GLU A 323 6.98 15.81 -6.27
CA GLU A 323 8.31 15.21 -6.34
C GLU A 323 8.62 14.38 -5.09
N ARG A 324 8.43 14.94 -3.89
CA ARG A 324 8.60 14.19 -2.63
C ARG A 324 7.64 13.02 -2.56
N GLN A 325 6.40 13.17 -3.03
CA GLN A 325 5.42 12.09 -3.11
C GLN A 325 5.89 10.95 -4.00
N ARG A 326 6.50 11.22 -5.16
CA ARG A 326 7.09 10.18 -6.01
C ARG A 326 8.23 9.43 -5.30
N ARG A 327 9.08 10.14 -4.55
CA ARG A 327 10.16 9.51 -3.76
C ARG A 327 9.60 8.61 -2.65
N ILE A 328 8.55 9.06 -1.96
CA ILE A 328 7.83 8.24 -0.97
C ILE A 328 7.28 6.99 -1.66
N ALA A 329 6.59 7.15 -2.79
CA ALA A 329 6.02 6.04 -3.55
C ALA A 329 7.09 5.03 -3.98
N SER A 330 8.25 5.48 -4.49
CA SER A 330 9.34 4.57 -4.88
C SER A 330 9.93 3.81 -3.69
N VAL A 331 10.14 4.49 -2.55
CA VAL A 331 10.61 3.86 -1.31
C VAL A 331 9.66 2.78 -0.83
N LEU A 332 8.36 3.07 -0.78
CA LEU A 332 7.33 2.12 -0.36
C LEU A 332 7.17 0.97 -1.35
N ASN A 333 7.21 1.26 -2.65
CA ASN A 333 7.06 0.24 -3.68
C ASN A 333 8.21 -0.76 -3.64
N THR A 334 9.46 -0.29 -3.54
CA THR A 334 10.64 -1.17 -3.37
C THR A 334 10.58 -1.94 -2.04
N LEU A 335 10.23 -1.29 -0.93
CA LEU A 335 10.16 -1.93 0.39
C LEU A 335 9.13 -3.06 0.42
N VAL A 336 7.90 -2.78 -0.02
CA VAL A 336 6.78 -3.71 0.07
C VAL A 336 7.02 -4.89 -0.87
N TYR A 337 7.40 -4.63 -2.12
CA TYR A 337 7.67 -5.69 -3.08
C TYR A 337 8.74 -6.65 -2.58
N ASN A 338 9.90 -6.12 -2.14
CA ASN A 338 11.01 -6.97 -1.69
C ASN A 338 10.72 -7.62 -0.33
N GLY A 339 9.98 -6.95 0.56
CA GLY A 339 9.56 -7.54 1.83
C GLY A 339 8.60 -8.72 1.66
N LEU A 340 7.69 -8.65 0.68
CA LEU A 340 6.80 -9.75 0.33
C LEU A 340 7.52 -10.87 -0.43
N ALA A 341 8.42 -10.53 -1.36
CA ALA A 341 9.16 -11.51 -2.16
C ALA A 341 10.14 -12.35 -1.33
N HIS A 342 10.82 -11.74 -0.35
CA HIS A 342 11.81 -12.41 0.50
C HIS A 342 11.26 -12.89 1.85
N GLY A 343 10.01 -12.53 2.16
CA GLY A 343 9.32 -12.88 3.39
C GLY A 343 9.81 -12.08 4.59
N ALA A 344 9.01 -11.11 4.98
CA ALA A 344 9.24 -10.38 6.22
C ALA A 344 9.13 -11.37 7.41
N GLY A 345 10.19 -11.46 8.22
CA GLY A 345 10.10 -12.19 9.48
C GLY A 345 9.01 -11.61 10.38
N GLN A 346 8.50 -12.40 11.33
CA GLN A 346 7.42 -12.00 12.25
C GLN A 346 7.64 -10.63 12.91
N HIS A 347 8.90 -10.29 13.22
CA HIS A 347 9.28 -9.02 13.83
C HIS A 347 9.00 -7.78 12.95
N ASN A 348 8.92 -7.93 11.63
CA ASN A 348 8.67 -6.82 10.69
C ASN A 348 7.21 -6.74 10.24
N ARG A 349 6.32 -7.58 10.77
CA ARG A 349 4.90 -7.61 10.39
C ARG A 349 4.20 -6.24 10.55
N PRO A 350 4.31 -5.52 11.68
CA PRO A 350 3.64 -4.21 11.83
C PRO A 350 4.14 -3.15 10.84
N LEU A 351 5.43 -3.18 10.55
CA LEU A 351 6.04 -2.32 9.53
C LEU A 351 5.48 -2.64 8.14
N MET A 352 5.45 -3.93 7.77
CA MET A 352 4.95 -4.35 6.45
C MET A 352 3.47 -4.03 6.28
N ASP A 353 2.63 -4.30 7.28
CA ASP A 353 1.19 -4.02 7.21
C ASP A 353 0.94 -2.52 7.02
N SER A 354 1.66 -1.67 7.77
CA SER A 354 1.58 -0.21 7.63
C SER A 354 2.10 0.27 6.27
N ALA A 355 3.20 -0.31 5.77
CA ALA A 355 3.79 0.05 4.50
C ALA A 355 2.91 -0.36 3.30
N ILE A 356 2.30 -1.54 3.37
CA ILE A 356 1.34 -2.05 2.37
C ILE A 356 0.13 -1.10 2.31
N GLY A 357 -0.47 -0.78 3.45
CA GLY A 357 -1.61 0.14 3.51
C GLY A 357 -1.28 1.53 2.95
N CYS A 358 -0.11 2.07 3.31
CA CYS A 358 0.36 3.36 2.80
C CYS A 358 0.56 3.33 1.28
N LEU A 359 1.20 2.27 0.76
CA LEU A 359 1.42 2.07 -0.68
C LEU A 359 0.11 2.00 -1.45
N HIS A 360 -0.89 1.26 -0.92
CA HIS A 360 -2.21 1.16 -1.54
C HIS A 360 -2.91 2.49 -1.65
N LEU A 361 -2.92 3.29 -0.57
CA LEU A 361 -3.53 4.62 -0.58
C LEU A 361 -2.87 5.55 -1.60
N MET A 362 -1.54 5.48 -1.74
CA MET A 362 -0.80 6.25 -2.74
C MET A 362 -1.10 5.78 -4.17
N TYR A 363 -1.14 4.46 -4.39
CA TYR A 363 -1.43 3.88 -5.71
C TYR A 363 -2.88 4.14 -6.14
N GLU A 364 -3.85 4.06 -5.22
CA GLU A 364 -5.25 4.39 -5.50
C GLU A 364 -5.42 5.85 -5.90
N ARG A 365 -4.70 6.77 -5.23
CA ARG A 365 -4.64 8.18 -5.64
C ARG A 365 -4.07 8.32 -7.05
N ASP A 366 -2.96 7.65 -7.36
CA ASP A 366 -2.39 7.70 -8.70
C ASP A 366 -3.34 7.16 -9.78
N CYS A 367 -4.12 6.12 -9.47
CA CYS A 367 -5.16 5.59 -10.36
C CYS A 367 -6.28 6.62 -10.64
N ARG A 368 -6.61 7.48 -9.67
CA ARG A 368 -7.64 8.53 -9.82
C ARG A 368 -7.12 9.71 -10.62
N HIS A 369 -5.93 10.19 -10.26
CA HIS A 369 -5.26 11.29 -10.93
C HIS A 369 -3.75 11.04 -10.90
N GLN A 370 -3.21 10.78 -12.08
CA GLN A 370 -1.83 10.34 -12.26
C GLN A 370 -0.84 11.41 -11.80
N PHE A 371 0.01 11.06 -10.84
CA PHE A 371 1.15 11.88 -10.42
C PHE A 371 2.47 11.13 -10.52
N CYS A 372 2.49 9.80 -10.59
CA CYS A 372 3.67 8.97 -10.80
C CYS A 372 3.82 8.54 -12.27
N PRO A 373 5.07 8.48 -12.79
CA PRO A 373 5.30 7.84 -14.08
C PRO A 373 5.11 6.31 -13.95
N PRO A 374 4.55 5.60 -14.96
CA PRO A 374 4.27 4.17 -14.84
C PRO A 374 5.49 3.31 -14.49
N VAL A 375 6.68 3.72 -14.95
CA VAL A 375 7.95 3.04 -14.66
C VAL A 375 8.28 2.96 -13.17
N LEU A 376 7.78 3.89 -12.35
CA LEU A 376 7.96 3.87 -10.89
C LEU A 376 7.23 2.69 -10.25
N TRP A 377 6.03 2.39 -10.72
CA TRP A 377 5.23 1.28 -10.20
C TRP A 377 5.79 -0.08 -10.64
N LEU A 378 6.38 -0.12 -11.83
CA LEU A 378 6.98 -1.32 -12.41
C LEU A 378 8.41 -1.61 -11.93
N SER A 379 9.11 -0.62 -11.36
CA SER A 379 10.55 -0.72 -11.08
C SER A 379 10.96 -1.91 -10.19
N PRO A 380 10.27 -2.22 -9.06
CA PRO A 380 10.76 -3.26 -8.16
C PRO A 380 10.68 -4.66 -8.78
N GLY A 381 9.69 -4.87 -9.66
CA GLY A 381 9.45 -6.13 -10.34
C GLY A 381 10.25 -6.33 -11.63
N ARG A 382 10.94 -5.31 -12.16
CA ARG A 382 11.49 -5.36 -13.52
C ARG A 382 12.41 -6.56 -13.78
N ASN A 383 13.31 -6.84 -12.84
CA ASN A 383 14.35 -7.88 -12.99
C ASN A 383 14.10 -9.13 -12.13
N SER A 384 13.22 -9.04 -11.14
CA SER A 384 13.06 -10.04 -10.09
C SER A 384 11.69 -10.71 -10.09
N ARG A 385 10.75 -10.26 -10.93
CA ARG A 385 9.40 -10.84 -10.99
C ARG A 385 9.43 -12.25 -11.60
N PRO A 386 8.65 -13.19 -11.05
CA PRO A 386 8.49 -14.51 -11.63
C PRO A 386 7.79 -14.44 -13.00
N PRO A 387 7.94 -15.48 -13.83
CA PRO A 387 7.14 -15.64 -15.03
C PRO A 387 5.63 -15.72 -14.73
N ILE A 388 4.80 -15.24 -15.65
CA ILE A 388 3.34 -15.16 -15.56
C ILE A 388 2.68 -16.47 -15.07
N ALA A 389 3.08 -17.61 -15.62
CA ALA A 389 2.51 -18.90 -15.24
C ALA A 389 2.86 -19.31 -13.79
N VAL A 390 4.07 -18.96 -13.31
CA VAL A 390 4.49 -19.22 -11.93
C VAL A 390 3.72 -18.28 -10.99
N ALA A 391 3.64 -17.01 -11.37
CA ALA A 391 2.89 -16.00 -10.65
C ALA A 391 1.42 -16.44 -10.44
N ALA A 392 0.72 -16.82 -11.51
CA ALA A 392 -0.67 -17.27 -11.45
C ALA A 392 -0.86 -18.49 -10.52
N ARG A 393 -0.01 -19.51 -10.63
CA ARG A 393 -0.09 -20.71 -9.76
C ARG A 393 0.13 -20.37 -8.29
N SER A 394 1.10 -19.52 -7.99
CA SER A 394 1.37 -19.10 -6.62
C SER A 394 0.25 -18.24 -6.03
N CYS A 395 -0.40 -17.42 -6.86
CA CYS A 395 -1.60 -16.68 -6.47
C CYS A 395 -2.76 -17.64 -6.14
N GLU A 396 -3.02 -18.64 -6.99
CA GLU A 396 -4.06 -19.65 -6.72
C GLU A 396 -3.76 -20.44 -5.43
N PHE A 397 -2.52 -20.87 -5.24
CA PHE A 397 -2.11 -21.57 -4.03
C PHE A 397 -2.36 -20.73 -2.79
N MET A 398 -1.99 -19.44 -2.80
CA MET A 398 -2.25 -18.52 -1.69
C MET A 398 -3.74 -18.32 -1.40
N LEU A 399 -4.56 -18.15 -2.45
CA LEU A 399 -6.01 -18.01 -2.30
C LEU A 399 -6.65 -19.29 -1.74
N ALA A 400 -6.10 -20.46 -2.09
CA ALA A 400 -6.56 -21.75 -1.56
C ALA A 400 -6.05 -22.03 -0.13
N SER A 401 -4.83 -21.56 0.20
CA SER A 401 -4.17 -21.76 1.49
C SER A 401 -4.48 -20.69 2.53
N ALA A 402 -5.33 -19.70 2.22
CA ALA A 402 -5.78 -18.65 3.15
C ALA A 402 -6.46 -19.18 4.44
N LYS A 403 -6.61 -20.51 4.59
CA LYS A 403 -7.10 -21.21 5.79
C LYS A 403 -5.99 -21.71 6.73
N SER A 404 -4.72 -21.56 6.39
CA SER A 404 -3.57 -21.94 7.23
C SER A 404 -2.69 -20.73 7.51
N ASP A 405 -2.48 -20.42 8.80
CA ASP A 405 -1.78 -19.24 9.33
C ASP A 405 -0.23 -19.30 9.17
N GLU A 406 0.27 -20.18 8.31
CA GLU A 406 1.71 -20.25 8.01
C GLU A 406 2.09 -19.17 7.00
N THR A 407 2.62 -18.06 7.51
CA THR A 407 3.24 -16.98 6.75
C THR A 407 4.55 -17.45 6.11
N VAL A 408 4.46 -18.27 5.07
CA VAL A 408 5.58 -18.53 4.18
C VAL A 408 5.74 -17.32 3.25
N PRO A 409 6.97 -16.80 3.04
CA PRO A 409 7.27 -15.91 1.93
C PRO A 409 6.70 -16.49 0.64
N SER A 410 5.60 -15.93 0.18
CA SER A 410 4.96 -16.43 -1.02
C SER A 410 4.88 -15.30 -2.00
N ILE A 411 5.46 -15.55 -3.16
CA ILE A 411 5.28 -14.75 -4.35
C ILE A 411 3.80 -14.53 -4.69
N GLY A 412 2.88 -15.38 -4.20
CA GLY A 412 1.45 -15.12 -4.28
C GLY A 412 1.01 -13.87 -3.50
N SER A 413 1.63 -13.55 -2.36
CA SER A 413 1.38 -12.32 -1.59
C SER A 413 1.79 -11.05 -2.36
N VAL A 414 2.84 -11.13 -3.18
CA VAL A 414 3.25 -10.03 -4.07
C VAL A 414 2.16 -9.72 -5.10
N ILE A 415 1.49 -10.76 -5.63
CA ILE A 415 0.48 -10.60 -6.68
C ILE A 415 -0.84 -10.08 -6.12
N THR A 416 -1.18 -10.50 -4.90
CA THR A 416 -2.39 -10.02 -4.22
C THR A 416 -2.21 -8.62 -3.65
N ALA A 417 -1.06 -8.33 -3.03
CA ALA A 417 -0.82 -7.03 -2.38
C ALA A 417 -0.18 -5.98 -3.29
N THR A 418 0.58 -6.35 -4.32
CA THR A 418 1.23 -5.38 -5.22
C THR A 418 1.06 -5.74 -6.71
N PRO A 419 -0.18 -5.92 -7.22
CA PRO A 419 -0.38 -6.29 -8.62
C PRO A 419 0.16 -5.25 -9.61
N HIS A 420 0.28 -3.99 -9.19
CA HIS A 420 0.75 -2.87 -10.02
C HIS A 420 2.17 -3.03 -10.54
N VAL A 421 2.99 -3.89 -9.93
CA VAL A 421 4.36 -4.20 -10.41
C VAL A 421 4.37 -5.00 -11.72
N TYR A 422 3.22 -5.55 -12.13
CA TYR A 422 3.04 -6.15 -13.44
C TYR A 422 2.28 -5.20 -14.37
N PRO A 423 2.72 -5.02 -15.63
CA PRO A 423 1.94 -4.32 -16.64
C PRO A 423 0.54 -4.92 -16.81
N PHE A 424 -0.41 -4.08 -17.24
CA PHE A 424 -1.81 -4.48 -17.41
C PHE A 424 -1.96 -5.76 -18.27
N GLU A 425 -1.27 -5.83 -19.41
CA GLU A 425 -1.37 -6.99 -20.32
C GLU A 425 -0.91 -8.29 -19.65
N GLU A 426 0.13 -8.23 -18.81
CA GLU A 426 0.61 -9.40 -18.08
C GLU A 426 -0.36 -9.83 -16.98
N ARG A 427 -1.01 -8.86 -16.31
CA ARG A 427 -2.11 -9.16 -15.36
C ARG A 427 -3.29 -9.84 -16.05
N VAL A 428 -3.65 -9.42 -17.26
CA VAL A 428 -4.68 -10.09 -18.07
C VAL A 428 -4.27 -11.52 -18.43
N GLN A 429 -3.00 -11.74 -18.76
CA GLN A 429 -2.48 -13.09 -19.02
C GLN A 429 -2.51 -13.96 -17.76
N MET A 430 -2.09 -13.44 -16.60
CA MET A 430 -2.21 -14.15 -15.31
C MET A 430 -3.67 -14.51 -15.01
N PHE A 431 -4.60 -13.58 -15.21
CA PHE A 431 -6.03 -13.84 -15.03
C PHE A 431 -6.55 -14.95 -15.96
N ARG A 432 -6.09 -14.99 -17.22
CA ARG A 432 -6.44 -16.07 -18.16
C ARG A 432 -5.85 -17.42 -17.73
N GLU A 433 -4.64 -17.45 -17.18
CA GLU A 433 -4.06 -18.67 -16.59
C GLU A 433 -4.92 -19.16 -15.42
N LEU A 434 -5.31 -18.29 -14.48
CA LEU A 434 -6.21 -18.64 -13.38
C LEU A 434 -7.55 -19.22 -13.88
N ILE A 435 -8.14 -18.61 -14.92
CA ILE A 435 -9.35 -19.15 -15.56
C ILE A 435 -9.10 -20.55 -16.15
N ASN A 436 -7.95 -20.75 -16.79
CA ASN A 436 -7.61 -22.04 -17.40
C ASN A 436 -7.42 -23.12 -16.31
N MET A 437 -6.81 -22.77 -15.19
CA MET A 437 -6.65 -23.65 -14.03
C MET A 437 -8.00 -24.04 -13.43
N ASP A 438 -8.93 -23.09 -13.21
CA ASP A 438 -10.31 -23.37 -12.76
C ASP A 438 -11.04 -24.28 -13.76
N LYS A 439 -10.89 -24.05 -15.08
CA LYS A 439 -11.47 -24.92 -16.12
C LYS A 439 -10.92 -26.34 -16.08
N VAL A 440 -9.62 -26.52 -15.85
CA VAL A 440 -8.98 -27.84 -15.75
C VAL A 440 -9.43 -28.56 -14.48
N SER A 441 -9.41 -27.87 -13.34
CA SER A 441 -9.85 -28.40 -12.04
C SER A 441 -11.30 -28.92 -12.11
N ARG A 442 -12.22 -28.15 -12.69
CA ARG A 442 -13.63 -28.56 -12.87
C ARG A 442 -13.82 -29.74 -13.82
N LYS A 443 -12.98 -29.84 -14.85
CA LYS A 443 -12.98 -31.02 -15.73
C LYS A 443 -12.55 -32.27 -14.99
N MET A 444 -11.52 -32.17 -14.14
CA MET A 444 -11.06 -33.28 -13.31
C MET A 444 -12.08 -33.67 -12.24
N ALA A 445 -12.80 -32.71 -11.66
CA ALA A 445 -13.89 -32.94 -10.70
C ALA A 445 -15.18 -33.51 -11.35
N GLY A 446 -15.22 -33.65 -12.68
CA GLY A 446 -16.41 -34.11 -13.40
C GLY A 446 -17.56 -33.10 -13.45
N GLU A 447 -17.36 -31.88 -12.97
CA GLU A 447 -18.36 -30.80 -12.99
C GLU A 447 -18.56 -30.23 -14.40
N VAL A 448 -17.48 -30.22 -15.19
CA VAL A 448 -17.47 -29.81 -16.59
C VAL A 448 -17.04 -31.02 -17.41
N THR A 449 -17.96 -31.58 -18.18
CA THR A 449 -17.71 -32.76 -18.99
C THR A 449 -16.76 -32.44 -20.17
N GLY A 450 -15.95 -33.43 -20.58
CA GLY A 450 -14.84 -33.29 -21.52
C GLY A 450 -15.21 -32.80 -22.93
N PRO A 451 -14.22 -32.70 -23.85
CA PRO A 451 -14.47 -32.26 -25.22
C PRO A 451 -15.51 -33.17 -25.88
N GLY A 452 -16.63 -32.58 -26.32
CA GLY A 452 -17.78 -33.29 -26.89
C GLY A 452 -19.01 -33.40 -26.00
N SER A 453 -18.98 -32.87 -24.77
CA SER A 453 -20.15 -32.87 -23.90
C SER A 453 -21.07 -31.66 -24.13
N ARG A 454 -22.39 -31.89 -24.03
CA ARG A 454 -23.44 -30.90 -24.34
C ARG A 454 -23.23 -29.63 -23.51
N ALA A 455 -23.00 -28.52 -24.19
CA ALA A 455 -23.16 -27.19 -23.61
C ALA A 455 -24.56 -27.08 -22.98
N PHE A 456 -24.68 -26.34 -21.88
CA PHE A 456 -25.99 -26.04 -21.31
C PHE A 456 -26.73 -25.15 -22.31
N GLU A 457 -27.77 -25.71 -22.93
CA GLU A 457 -28.61 -24.96 -23.85
C GLU A 457 -29.64 -24.17 -23.04
N ILE A 458 -29.67 -22.85 -23.26
CA ILE A 458 -30.70 -21.96 -22.75
C ILE A 458 -31.52 -21.41 -23.92
N VAL A 459 -32.83 -21.34 -23.70
CA VAL A 459 -33.80 -20.92 -24.73
C VAL A 459 -34.43 -19.60 -24.29
N VAL A 460 -34.17 -18.52 -25.03
CA VAL A 460 -34.50 -17.16 -24.59
C VAL A 460 -35.43 -16.48 -25.60
N ARG A 461 -36.52 -15.88 -25.12
CA ARG A 461 -37.37 -15.01 -25.95
C ARG A 461 -36.80 -13.60 -25.95
N ARG A 462 -36.65 -12.96 -27.12
CA ARG A 462 -36.09 -11.59 -27.22
C ARG A 462 -36.86 -10.58 -26.36
N SER A 463 -38.18 -10.70 -26.29
CA SER A 463 -39.06 -9.82 -25.50
C SER A 463 -39.01 -10.06 -24.00
N HIS A 464 -38.42 -11.16 -23.54
CA HIS A 464 -38.34 -11.56 -22.12
C HIS A 464 -36.91 -11.99 -21.77
N ILE A 465 -35.93 -11.30 -22.33
CA ILE A 465 -34.50 -11.67 -22.25
C ILE A 465 -34.00 -11.74 -20.80
N VAL A 466 -34.51 -10.84 -19.95
CA VAL A 466 -34.13 -10.76 -18.53
C VAL A 466 -34.78 -11.90 -17.75
N GLU A 467 -36.10 -12.09 -17.88
CA GLU A 467 -36.84 -13.09 -17.12
C GLU A 467 -36.41 -14.51 -17.49
N ASP A 468 -36.27 -14.80 -18.79
CA ASP A 468 -35.89 -16.12 -19.27
C ASP A 468 -34.41 -16.40 -19.01
N GLY A 469 -33.54 -15.39 -19.16
CA GLY A 469 -32.13 -15.47 -18.82
C GLY A 469 -31.92 -15.73 -17.32
N PHE A 470 -32.59 -14.96 -16.46
CA PHE A 470 -32.52 -15.14 -15.01
C PHE A 470 -33.01 -16.52 -14.58
N ARG A 471 -34.20 -16.95 -15.03
CA ARG A 471 -34.79 -18.23 -14.64
C ARG A 471 -33.86 -19.42 -14.97
N GLN A 472 -33.25 -19.40 -16.15
CA GLN A 472 -32.43 -20.51 -16.63
C GLN A 472 -31.01 -20.47 -16.06
N LEU A 473 -30.34 -19.33 -16.09
CA LEU A 473 -28.96 -19.20 -15.60
C LEU A 473 -28.88 -19.39 -14.08
N ASN A 474 -29.84 -18.87 -13.33
CA ASN A 474 -29.86 -18.99 -11.88
C ASN A 474 -30.02 -20.46 -11.41
N SER A 475 -30.62 -21.32 -12.25
CA SER A 475 -30.76 -22.76 -11.94
C SER A 475 -29.45 -23.56 -12.08
N LEU A 476 -28.42 -23.00 -12.72
CA LEU A 476 -27.17 -23.72 -13.03
C LEU A 476 -26.22 -23.85 -11.83
N GLY A 477 -26.28 -22.92 -10.86
CA GLY A 477 -25.37 -22.92 -9.72
C GLY A 477 -23.90 -22.98 -10.14
N SER A 478 -23.14 -23.96 -9.63
CA SER A 478 -21.71 -24.16 -9.97
C SER A 478 -21.45 -24.45 -11.45
N LYS A 479 -22.46 -24.94 -12.19
CA LYS A 479 -22.36 -25.27 -13.62
C LYS A 479 -22.36 -24.03 -14.52
N LEU A 480 -22.62 -22.84 -13.98
CA LEU A 480 -22.62 -21.57 -14.72
C LEU A 480 -21.25 -21.27 -15.37
N LYS A 481 -20.15 -21.78 -14.79
CA LYS A 481 -18.80 -21.65 -15.38
C LYS A 481 -18.55 -22.60 -16.58
N GLY A 482 -19.50 -23.47 -16.90
CA GLY A 482 -19.46 -24.36 -18.06
C GLY A 482 -19.73 -23.64 -19.38
N SER A 483 -19.72 -24.39 -20.48
CA SER A 483 -20.11 -23.86 -21.79
C SER A 483 -21.62 -23.67 -21.85
N ILE A 484 -22.09 -22.46 -22.17
CA ILE A 484 -23.51 -22.12 -22.31
C ILE A 484 -23.79 -21.82 -23.79
N HIS A 485 -24.77 -22.51 -24.35
CA HIS A 485 -25.27 -22.28 -25.69
C HIS A 485 -26.61 -21.57 -25.61
N VAL A 486 -26.77 -20.49 -26.37
CA VAL A 486 -27.99 -19.69 -26.36
C VAL A 486 -28.74 -19.88 -27.67
N SER A 487 -30.03 -20.22 -27.55
CA SER A 487 -30.98 -20.33 -28.65
C SER A 487 -32.08 -19.28 -28.46
N PHE A 488 -32.29 -18.41 -29.45
CA PHE A 488 -33.39 -17.44 -29.40
C PHE A 488 -34.67 -18.05 -29.97
N VAL A 489 -35.80 -17.67 -29.39
CA VAL A 489 -37.14 -18.03 -29.88
C VAL A 489 -37.89 -16.76 -30.25
N SER A 490 -38.39 -16.74 -31.48
CA SER A 490 -39.22 -15.65 -32.00
C SER A 490 -40.58 -15.59 -31.30
N GLU A 491 -41.33 -14.49 -31.48
CA GLU A 491 -42.69 -14.33 -30.93
C GLU A 491 -43.67 -15.41 -31.41
N CYS A 492 -43.40 -16.04 -32.55
CA CYS A 492 -44.17 -17.14 -33.11
C CYS A 492 -43.80 -18.51 -32.53
N GLY A 493 -42.89 -18.58 -31.55
CA GLY A 493 -42.43 -19.83 -30.94
C GLY A 493 -41.44 -20.64 -31.78
N LEU A 494 -40.97 -20.08 -32.90
CA LEU A 494 -40.01 -20.75 -33.78
C LEU A 494 -38.57 -20.42 -33.36
N PRO A 495 -37.67 -21.42 -33.33
CA PRO A 495 -36.26 -21.20 -33.04
C PRO A 495 -35.63 -20.35 -34.12
N GLU A 496 -34.95 -19.28 -33.71
CA GLU A 496 -34.16 -18.46 -34.62
C GLU A 496 -32.93 -19.25 -35.07
N ALA A 497 -32.71 -19.36 -36.38
CA ALA A 497 -31.56 -20.06 -36.93
C ALA A 497 -30.28 -19.31 -36.56
N GLY A 498 -29.50 -19.86 -35.63
CA GLY A 498 -28.16 -19.36 -35.32
C GLY A 498 -27.21 -19.65 -36.48
N LEU A 499 -26.76 -18.60 -37.16
CA LEU A 499 -25.75 -18.72 -38.22
C LEU A 499 -24.38 -19.15 -37.66
N ASP A 500 -24.08 -18.79 -36.41
CA ASP A 500 -22.79 -19.05 -35.75
C ASP A 500 -23.00 -19.50 -34.28
N TYR A 501 -22.39 -20.62 -33.89
CA TYR A 501 -22.49 -21.21 -32.54
C TYR A 501 -22.00 -20.31 -31.39
N GLY A 502 -21.29 -19.21 -31.67
CA GLY A 502 -20.84 -18.22 -30.68
C GLY A 502 -21.48 -16.83 -30.81
N GLY A 503 -22.19 -16.55 -31.91
CA GLY A 503 -22.79 -15.24 -32.17
C GLY A 503 -23.96 -14.96 -31.23
N LEU A 504 -24.85 -15.95 -31.05
CA LEU A 504 -26.05 -15.81 -30.23
C LEU A 504 -25.74 -15.63 -28.74
N SER A 505 -24.72 -16.33 -28.21
CA SER A 505 -24.30 -16.13 -26.81
C SER A 505 -23.75 -14.73 -26.56
N LYS A 506 -23.00 -14.18 -27.53
CA LYS A 506 -22.50 -12.80 -27.46
C LYS A 506 -23.65 -11.79 -27.54
N GLU A 507 -24.59 -12.01 -28.45
CA GLU A 507 -25.79 -11.18 -28.60
C GLU A 507 -26.61 -11.17 -27.30
N PHE A 508 -26.93 -12.35 -26.76
CA PHE A 508 -27.63 -12.49 -25.48
C PHE A 508 -26.94 -11.73 -24.35
N LEU A 509 -25.63 -11.91 -24.13
CA LEU A 509 -24.89 -11.20 -23.08
C LEU A 509 -24.90 -9.68 -23.30
N THR A 510 -24.86 -9.25 -24.55
CA THR A 510 -24.90 -7.82 -24.90
C THR A 510 -26.28 -7.23 -24.59
N ASP A 511 -27.35 -7.90 -25.01
CA ASP A 511 -28.71 -7.38 -24.90
C ASP A 511 -29.27 -7.47 -23.48
N ILE A 512 -28.96 -8.55 -22.76
CA ILE A 512 -29.32 -8.65 -21.34
C ILE A 512 -28.61 -7.56 -20.52
N SER A 513 -27.33 -7.30 -20.80
CA SER A 513 -26.57 -6.23 -20.11
C SER A 513 -27.18 -4.86 -20.39
N LYS A 514 -27.50 -4.55 -21.65
CA LYS A 514 -28.17 -3.29 -22.00
C LYS A 514 -29.51 -3.13 -21.30
N THR A 515 -30.30 -4.20 -21.23
CA THR A 515 -31.65 -4.16 -20.66
C THR A 515 -31.60 -4.02 -19.14
N VAL A 516 -30.74 -4.79 -18.46
CA VAL A 516 -30.62 -4.78 -16.99
C VAL A 516 -29.99 -3.48 -16.48
N PHE A 517 -29.04 -2.89 -17.20
CA PHE A 517 -28.40 -1.63 -16.82
C PHE A 517 -29.04 -0.40 -17.46
N SER A 518 -30.14 -0.55 -18.20
CA SER A 518 -30.91 0.61 -18.67
C SER A 518 -31.52 1.30 -17.45
N PRO A 519 -31.35 2.62 -17.28
CA PRO A 519 -32.13 3.35 -16.30
C PRO A 519 -33.61 3.16 -16.63
N VAL A 520 -34.40 2.84 -15.59
CA VAL A 520 -35.86 2.67 -15.68
C VAL A 520 -36.52 4.00 -16.03
#